data_AF-A0A6H1Z5T7-F1
#
_entry.id   AF-A0A6H1Z5T7-F1
#
_cell.length_a   1.000
_cell.length_b   1.000
_cell.length_c   1.000
_cell.angle_alpha   90.00
_cell.angle_beta   90.00
_cell.angle_gamma   90.00
#
_symmetry.space_group_name_H-M   'P 1'
#
loop_
_entity.id
_entity.type
_entity.pdbx_description
1 polymer ?
#
loop_
_entity_poly.entity_id
_entity_poly.type
_entity_poly.pdbx_seq_one_letter_code
_entity_poly.pdbx_strand_id
1 'polypeptide(L)'
;MEKSKGIFQLEKVVESGFRAGLMGLLTAAEALREIRDGNIFLPEGYKTFREYVEKRWGIKKSKAYMDIDIDGKVGDDIRNNAEFHYILPTRLYQALPLITDSNKLEILHDAAHIPDREGWENQLRNRKGVIATDECEHAFEPFLEKCFGCGKTRRFKEDV
;
A
#
# COMPACT_ATOMS: atom_id res chain seq x y z
N MET A 1 9.35 36.56 10.77
CA MET A 1 8.04 36.18 11.37
C MET A 1 6.89 36.15 10.35
N GLU A 2 6.87 36.99 9.32
CA GLU A 2 5.79 36.96 8.29
C GLU A 2 5.91 35.78 7.32
N LYS A 3 7.12 35.41 6.88
CA LYS A 3 7.34 34.28 5.97
C LYS A 3 6.89 32.92 6.56
N SER A 4 7.04 32.71 7.87
CA SER A 4 6.61 31.47 8.51
C SER A 4 5.08 31.38 8.64
N LYS A 5 4.39 32.51 8.79
CA LYS A 5 2.92 32.55 8.74
C LYS A 5 2.38 32.19 7.36
N GLY A 6 3.10 32.56 6.29
CA GLY A 6 2.76 32.19 4.92
C GLY A 6 2.89 30.69 4.65
N ILE A 7 3.99 30.07 5.09
CA ILE A 7 4.22 28.61 4.94
C ILE A 7 3.12 27.82 5.64
N PHE A 8 2.81 28.14 6.90
CA PHE A 8 1.77 27.45 7.66
C PHE A 8 0.39 27.48 6.97
N GLN A 9 0.01 28.62 6.38
CA GLN A 9 -1.26 28.72 5.65
C GLN A 9 -1.26 27.88 4.38
N LEU A 10 -0.14 27.83 3.65
CA LEU A 10 -0.02 27.00 2.46
C LEU A 10 -0.01 25.51 2.79
N GLU A 11 0.62 25.10 3.89
CA GLU A 11 0.59 23.72 4.38
C GLU A 11 -0.85 23.28 4.69
N LYS A 12 -1.68 24.15 5.29
CA LYS A 12 -3.11 23.87 5.50
C LYS A 12 -3.88 23.65 4.20
N VAL A 13 -3.54 24.39 3.13
CA VAL A 13 -4.13 24.17 1.80
C VAL A 13 -3.71 22.82 1.23
N VAL A 14 -2.44 22.45 1.38
CA VAL A 14 -1.92 21.15 0.94
C VAL A 14 -2.63 20.00 1.67
N GLU A 15 -2.74 20.08 3.00
CA GLU A 15 -3.46 19.10 3.83
C GLU A 15 -4.92 18.96 3.39
N SER A 16 -5.61 20.07 3.14
CA SER A 16 -6.99 20.05 2.65
C SER A 16 -7.10 19.40 1.27
N GLY A 17 -6.13 19.64 0.39
CA GLY A 17 -6.07 19.02 -0.93
C GLY A 17 -5.89 17.50 -0.86
N PHE A 18 -4.98 17.03 -0.01
CA PHE A 18 -4.80 15.59 0.22
C PHE A 18 -6.04 14.92 0.79
N ARG A 19 -6.69 15.56 1.77
CA ARG A 19 -7.96 15.08 2.31
C ARG A 19 -9.04 14.99 1.25
N ALA A 20 -9.24 16.03 0.45
CA ALA A 20 -10.24 16.02 -0.61
C ALA A 20 -9.94 14.92 -1.65
N GLY A 21 -8.68 14.72 -2.01
CA GLY A 21 -8.26 13.67 -2.95
C GLY A 21 -8.52 12.27 -2.40
N LEU A 22 -8.17 12.01 -1.15
CA LEU A 22 -8.40 10.71 -0.51
C LEU A 22 -9.89 10.40 -0.35
N MET A 23 -10.67 11.37 0.15
CA MET A 23 -12.12 11.20 0.28
C MET A 23 -12.78 11.00 -1.09
N GLY A 24 -12.36 11.74 -2.11
CA GLY A 24 -12.84 11.55 -3.49
C GLY A 24 -12.57 10.15 -4.03
N LEU A 25 -11.40 9.56 -3.70
CA LEU A 25 -11.09 8.18 -4.04
C LEU A 25 -12.03 7.20 -3.35
N LEU A 26 -12.24 7.32 -2.03
CA LEU A 26 -13.10 6.41 -1.26
C LEU A 26 -14.55 6.46 -1.75
N THR A 27 -15.08 7.66 -1.99
CA THR A 27 -16.43 7.85 -2.55
C THR A 27 -16.55 7.22 -3.94
N ALA A 28 -15.55 7.42 -4.80
CA ALA A 28 -15.56 6.81 -6.14
C ALA A 28 -15.48 5.28 -6.07
N ALA A 29 -14.65 4.75 -5.17
CA ALA A 29 -14.49 3.32 -4.96
C ALA A 29 -15.78 2.64 -4.47
N GLU A 30 -16.48 3.27 -3.51
CA GLU A 30 -17.78 2.83 -3.02
C GLU A 30 -18.83 2.80 -4.14
N ALA A 31 -18.93 3.86 -4.94
CA ALA A 31 -19.83 3.91 -6.09
C ALA A 31 -19.48 2.86 -7.15
N LEU A 32 -18.18 2.65 -7.43
CA LEU A 32 -17.71 1.61 -8.35
C LEU A 32 -18.08 0.21 -7.85
N ARG A 33 -18.00 -0.04 -6.54
CA ARG A 33 -18.42 -1.30 -5.91
C ARG A 33 -19.92 -1.51 -6.10
N GLU A 34 -20.75 -0.51 -5.82
CA GLU A 34 -22.20 -0.61 -6.02
C GLU A 34 -22.57 -0.87 -7.49
N ILE A 35 -21.93 -0.17 -8.43
CA ILE A 35 -22.15 -0.38 -9.86
C ILE A 35 -21.76 -1.80 -10.28
N ARG A 36 -20.63 -2.31 -9.77
CA ARG A 36 -20.12 -3.66 -10.07
C ARG A 36 -21.05 -4.73 -9.50
N ASP A 37 -21.36 -4.65 -8.22
CA ASP A 37 -22.08 -5.70 -7.49
C ASP A 37 -23.57 -5.72 -7.85
N GLY A 38 -24.15 -4.55 -8.13
CA GLY A 38 -25.52 -4.41 -8.63
C GLY A 38 -25.66 -4.63 -10.14
N ASN A 39 -24.57 -4.86 -10.88
CA ASN A 39 -24.57 -4.95 -12.34
C ASN A 39 -25.27 -3.76 -13.04
N ILE A 40 -25.18 -2.56 -12.45
CA ILE A 40 -25.90 -1.35 -12.90
C ILE A 40 -25.46 -0.90 -14.31
N PHE A 41 -24.30 -1.37 -14.76
CA PHE A 41 -23.79 -1.12 -16.11
C PHE A 41 -24.48 -1.93 -17.21
N LEU A 42 -25.21 -3.02 -16.88
CA LEU A 42 -25.85 -3.88 -17.89
C LEU A 42 -27.00 -3.16 -18.64
N PRO A 43 -27.95 -2.46 -17.97
CA PRO A 43 -28.99 -1.71 -18.67
C PRO A 43 -28.45 -0.59 -19.57
N GLU A 44 -27.27 -0.05 -19.26
CA GLU A 44 -26.58 0.98 -20.05
C GLU A 44 -25.87 0.40 -21.30
N GLY A 45 -26.00 -0.90 -21.56
CA GLY A 45 -25.47 -1.57 -22.76
C GLY A 45 -24.02 -2.04 -22.66
N TYR A 46 -23.38 -1.95 -21.49
CA TYR A 46 -22.05 -2.50 -21.28
C TYR A 46 -22.13 -4.00 -20.94
N LYS A 47 -21.26 -4.82 -21.53
CA LYS A 47 -21.31 -6.29 -21.32
C LYS A 47 -20.62 -6.74 -20.05
N THR A 48 -19.65 -5.97 -19.58
CA THR A 48 -18.84 -6.29 -18.40
C THR A 48 -18.49 -5.03 -17.63
N PHE A 49 -18.25 -5.17 -16.33
CA PHE A 49 -17.76 -4.05 -15.51
C PHE A 49 -16.45 -3.46 -16.04
N ARG A 50 -15.55 -4.31 -16.59
CA ARG A 50 -14.32 -3.87 -17.25
C ARG A 50 -14.62 -2.90 -18.40
N GLU A 51 -15.53 -3.31 -19.28
CA GLU A 51 -15.89 -2.50 -20.45
C GLU A 51 -16.48 -1.16 -20.01
N TYR A 52 -17.33 -1.16 -18.98
CA TYR A 52 -17.89 0.04 -18.39
C TYR A 52 -16.80 1.01 -17.91
N VAL A 53 -15.89 0.57 -17.02
CA VAL A 53 -14.88 1.48 -16.45
C VAL A 53 -13.86 1.96 -17.47
N GLU A 54 -13.46 1.10 -18.42
CA GLU A 54 -12.48 1.46 -19.45
C GLU A 54 -13.07 2.43 -20.48
N LYS A 55 -14.32 2.20 -20.93
CA LYS A 55 -14.95 3.06 -21.95
C LYS A 55 -15.55 4.34 -21.39
N ARG A 56 -16.20 4.28 -20.22
CA ARG A 56 -16.91 5.44 -19.64
C ARG A 56 -15.96 6.42 -18.97
N TRP A 57 -15.00 5.90 -18.21
CA TRP A 57 -14.16 6.69 -17.32
C TRP A 57 -12.69 6.73 -17.73
N GLY A 58 -12.28 5.94 -18.73
CA GLY A 58 -10.88 5.85 -19.15
C GLY A 58 -9.97 5.20 -18.11
N ILE A 59 -10.54 4.46 -17.15
CA ILE A 59 -9.80 3.84 -16.04
C ILE A 59 -9.54 2.38 -16.35
N LYS A 60 -8.30 1.92 -16.17
CA LYS A 60 -7.94 0.50 -16.30
C LYS A 60 -8.70 -0.33 -15.27
N LYS A 61 -9.16 -1.53 -15.67
CA LYS A 61 -9.79 -2.49 -14.75
C LYS A 61 -9.01 -2.66 -13.45
N SER A 62 -7.70 -2.89 -13.52
CA SER A 62 -6.87 -3.13 -12.32
C SER A 62 -6.93 -1.99 -11.32
N LYS A 63 -6.92 -0.74 -11.79
CA LYS A 63 -7.07 0.43 -10.91
C LYS A 63 -8.46 0.47 -10.26
N ALA A 64 -9.53 0.26 -11.02
CA ALA A 64 -10.88 0.28 -10.47
C ALA A 64 -11.07 -0.79 -9.37
N TYR A 65 -10.52 -2.00 -9.56
CA TYR A 65 -10.56 -3.03 -8.53
C TYR A 65 -9.70 -2.68 -7.31
N MET A 66 -8.49 -2.13 -7.50
CA MET A 66 -7.67 -1.66 -6.37
C MET A 66 -8.36 -0.56 -5.57
N ASP A 67 -9.04 0.38 -6.24
CA ASP A 67 -9.81 1.44 -5.58
C ASP A 67 -10.92 0.83 -4.71
N ILE A 68 -11.70 -0.10 -5.28
CA ILE A 68 -12.75 -0.85 -4.55
C ILE A 68 -12.16 -1.60 -3.36
N ASP A 69 -11.05 -2.31 -3.54
CA ASP A 69 -10.45 -3.12 -2.48
C ASP A 69 -9.89 -2.24 -1.34
N ILE A 70 -9.36 -1.06 -1.63
CA ILE A 70 -8.95 -0.07 -0.61
C ILE A 70 -10.16 0.34 0.23
N ASP A 71 -11.24 0.78 -0.42
CA ASP A 71 -12.45 1.21 0.29
C ASP A 71 -13.03 0.05 1.12
N GLY A 72 -13.10 -1.16 0.56
CA GLY A 72 -13.61 -2.33 1.26
C GLY A 72 -12.78 -2.77 2.47
N LYS A 73 -11.45 -2.54 2.46
CA LYS A 73 -10.58 -2.96 3.57
C LYS A 73 -10.39 -1.90 4.65
N VAL A 74 -10.30 -0.63 4.26
CA VAL A 74 -9.90 0.47 5.17
C VAL A 74 -10.74 1.74 5.02
N GLY A 75 -11.71 1.76 4.12
CA GLY A 75 -12.51 2.97 3.85
C GLY A 75 -13.20 3.50 5.10
N ASP A 76 -13.83 2.64 5.89
CA ASP A 76 -14.50 3.04 7.13
C ASP A 76 -13.53 3.53 8.20
N ASP A 77 -12.38 2.87 8.34
CA ASP A 77 -11.34 3.31 9.28
C ASP A 77 -10.84 4.70 8.89
N ILE A 78 -10.64 4.97 7.59
CA ILE A 78 -10.19 6.29 7.12
C ILE A 78 -11.30 7.34 7.30
N ARG A 79 -12.55 7.05 6.93
CA ARG A 79 -13.67 8.01 7.06
C ARG A 79 -13.93 8.42 8.52
N ASN A 80 -13.76 7.48 9.45
CA ASN A 80 -14.09 7.70 10.86
C ASN A 80 -12.91 8.27 11.68
N ASN A 81 -11.68 8.20 11.17
CA ASN A 81 -10.49 8.65 11.89
C ASN A 81 -9.77 9.77 11.13
N ALA A 82 -9.85 10.99 11.67
CA ALA A 82 -9.31 12.18 11.03
C ALA A 82 -7.77 12.14 10.83
N GLU A 83 -7.06 11.33 11.62
CA GLU A 83 -5.63 11.08 11.48
C GLU A 83 -5.26 10.36 10.17
N PHE A 84 -6.20 9.68 9.49
CA PHE A 84 -5.90 9.00 8.24
C PHE A 84 -6.24 9.82 7.01
N HIS A 85 -6.82 11.01 7.19
CA HIS A 85 -7.29 11.88 6.10
C HIS A 85 -6.17 12.44 5.21
N TYR A 86 -4.91 12.34 5.61
CA TYR A 86 -3.76 12.84 4.85
C TYR A 86 -2.89 11.71 4.26
N ILE A 87 -3.34 10.45 4.34
CA ILE A 87 -2.63 9.34 3.70
C ILE A 87 -2.63 9.53 2.18
N LEU A 88 -1.45 9.45 1.57
CA LEU A 88 -1.33 9.46 0.12
C LEU A 88 -1.91 8.17 -0.47
N PRO A 89 -2.80 8.25 -1.50
CA PRO A 89 -3.35 7.06 -2.15
C PRO A 89 -2.31 6.05 -2.62
N THR A 90 -1.14 6.52 -3.06
CA THR A 90 0.00 5.67 -3.46
C THR A 90 0.45 4.71 -2.36
N ARG A 91 0.44 5.15 -1.10
CA ARG A 91 0.78 4.30 0.05
C ARG A 91 -0.28 3.22 0.26
N LEU A 92 -1.55 3.56 0.13
CA LEU A 92 -2.65 2.59 0.22
C LEU A 92 -2.53 1.51 -0.87
N TYR A 93 -2.24 1.89 -2.11
CA TYR A 93 -2.02 0.91 -3.19
C TYR A 93 -0.83 -0.01 -2.91
N GLN A 94 0.28 0.52 -2.38
CA GLN A 94 1.46 -0.28 -2.06
C GLN A 94 1.23 -1.24 -0.88
N ALA A 95 0.44 -0.82 0.11
CA ALA A 95 0.12 -1.59 1.29
C ALA A 95 -1.02 -2.58 1.09
N LEU A 96 -1.89 -2.37 0.09
CA LEU A 96 -3.09 -3.17 -0.15
C LEU A 96 -2.91 -4.70 -0.06
N PRO A 97 -1.81 -5.30 -0.58
CA PRO A 97 -1.56 -6.74 -0.47
C PRO A 97 -1.25 -7.22 0.96
N LEU A 98 -0.82 -6.33 1.85
CA LEU A 98 -0.40 -6.62 3.21
C LEU A 98 -1.50 -6.34 4.24
N ILE A 99 -2.55 -5.60 3.86
CA ILE A 99 -3.65 -5.25 4.75
C ILE A 99 -4.49 -6.48 5.06
N THR A 100 -4.57 -6.78 6.35
CA THR A 100 -5.46 -7.76 7.01
C THR A 100 -6.23 -7.07 8.13
N ASP A 101 -7.31 -7.69 8.60
CA ASP A 101 -8.08 -7.13 9.73
C ASP A 101 -7.24 -6.95 11.00
N SER A 102 -6.24 -7.81 11.20
CA SER A 102 -5.37 -7.79 12.38
C SER A 102 -4.30 -6.68 12.35
N ASN A 103 -3.97 -6.14 11.17
CA ASN A 103 -2.88 -5.16 11.02
C ASN A 103 -3.29 -3.84 10.35
N LYS A 104 -4.55 -3.71 9.90
CA LYS A 104 -4.99 -2.56 9.10
C LYS A 104 -4.73 -1.21 9.77
N LEU A 105 -5.01 -1.08 11.06
CA LEU A 105 -4.81 0.17 11.81
C LEU A 105 -3.33 0.54 11.93
N GLU A 106 -2.47 -0.46 12.16
CA GLU A 106 -1.02 -0.28 12.24
C GLU A 106 -0.46 0.21 10.90
N ILE A 107 -0.89 -0.40 9.80
CA ILE A 107 -0.50 0.00 8.44
C ILE A 107 -0.99 1.41 8.12
N LEU A 108 -2.22 1.78 8.51
CA LEU A 108 -2.74 3.13 8.29
C LEU A 108 -1.94 4.17 9.07
N HIS A 109 -1.58 3.87 10.32
CA HIS A 109 -0.74 4.74 11.14
C HIS A 109 0.64 4.94 10.49
N ASP A 110 1.30 3.86 10.05
CA ASP A 110 2.57 3.96 9.31
C ASP A 110 2.43 4.80 8.04
N ALA A 111 1.36 4.55 7.26
CA ALA A 111 1.11 5.26 6.01
C ALA A 111 0.82 6.75 6.22
N ALA A 112 0.28 7.12 7.38
CA ALA A 112 -0.01 8.50 7.76
C ALA A 112 1.25 9.22 8.28
N HIS A 113 2.06 8.55 9.10
CA HIS A 113 3.06 9.23 9.94
C HIS A 113 4.50 9.07 9.49
N ILE A 114 4.84 8.07 8.68
CA ILE A 114 6.22 7.92 8.19
C ILE A 114 6.49 9.05 7.18
N PRO A 115 7.40 9.99 7.44
CA PRO A 115 7.49 11.21 6.65
C PRO A 115 8.14 10.97 5.30
N ASP A 116 9.13 10.09 5.23
CA ASP A 116 9.94 9.88 4.06
C ASP A 116 9.55 8.60 3.30
N ARG A 117 9.98 8.55 2.03
CA ARG A 117 9.65 7.44 1.14
C ARG A 117 10.44 6.17 1.50
N GLU A 118 11.68 6.32 1.95
CA GLU A 118 12.57 5.20 2.22
C GLU A 118 12.12 4.43 3.46
N GLY A 119 11.79 5.12 4.55
CA GLY A 119 11.19 4.56 5.75
C GLY A 119 9.90 3.80 5.46
N TRP A 120 9.05 4.36 4.59
CA TRP A 120 7.81 3.69 4.18
C TRP A 120 8.09 2.42 3.38
N GLU A 121 8.98 2.47 2.39
CA GLU A 121 9.36 1.30 1.61
C GLU A 121 10.04 0.23 2.47
N ASN A 122 10.88 0.63 3.44
CA ASN A 122 11.50 -0.28 4.39
C ASN A 122 10.45 -0.94 5.29
N GLN A 123 9.46 -0.21 5.80
CA GLN A 123 8.39 -0.83 6.58
C GLN A 123 7.59 -1.86 5.77
N LEU A 124 7.28 -1.55 4.51
CA LEU A 124 6.63 -2.53 3.63
C LEU A 124 7.51 -3.76 3.37
N ARG A 125 8.84 -3.61 3.27
CA ARG A 125 9.77 -4.73 3.11
C ARG A 125 9.87 -5.56 4.40
N ASN A 126 9.92 -4.93 5.57
CA ASN A 126 9.88 -5.60 6.87
C ASN A 126 8.64 -6.50 6.97
N ARG A 127 7.46 -5.94 6.68
CA ARG A 127 6.19 -6.68 6.70
C ARG A 127 6.12 -7.83 5.69
N LYS A 128 6.89 -7.75 4.59
CA LYS A 128 7.03 -8.84 3.61
C LYS A 128 8.08 -9.89 4.02
N GLY A 129 8.84 -9.66 5.09
CA GLY A 129 9.98 -10.50 5.48
C GLY A 129 11.17 -10.38 4.52
N VAL A 130 11.34 -9.25 3.84
CA VAL A 130 12.35 -9.03 2.79
C VAL A 130 13.50 -8.12 3.24
N ILE A 131 13.49 -7.66 4.49
CA ILE A 131 14.67 -7.00 5.07
C ILE A 131 15.59 -8.08 5.63
N ALA A 132 16.82 -8.11 5.15
CA ALA A 132 17.89 -8.87 5.76
C ALA A 132 18.10 -8.32 7.17
N THR A 133 17.72 -9.09 8.18
CA THR A 133 18.10 -8.82 9.56
C THR A 133 19.51 -9.38 9.78
N ASP A 134 20.40 -8.63 10.43
CA ASP A 134 21.72 -9.13 10.85
C ASP A 134 21.58 -10.24 11.91
N GLU A 135 20.40 -10.35 12.52
CA GLU A 135 20.01 -11.43 13.41
C GLU A 135 19.21 -12.49 12.61
N CYS A 136 19.84 -13.65 12.40
CA CYS A 136 19.20 -14.84 11.88
C CYS A 136 19.05 -15.85 13.02
N GLU A 137 17.82 -16.22 13.38
CA GLU A 137 17.55 -17.23 14.43
C GLU A 137 17.89 -18.68 14.00
N HIS A 138 18.31 -18.87 12.76
CA HIS A 138 18.72 -20.19 12.28
C HIS A 138 20.18 -20.45 12.68
N ALA A 139 20.44 -21.65 13.21
CA ALA A 139 21.80 -22.15 13.33
C ALA A 139 22.42 -22.15 11.92
N PHE A 140 23.50 -21.39 11.74
CA PHE A 140 24.25 -21.38 10.49
C PHE A 140 24.75 -22.81 10.22
N GLU A 141 24.16 -23.46 9.22
CA GLU A 141 24.69 -24.75 8.75
C GLU A 141 26.06 -24.50 8.10
N PRO A 142 27.08 -25.31 8.41
CA PRO A 142 28.43 -25.07 7.93
C PRO A 142 28.45 -25.03 6.41
N PHE A 143 28.97 -23.93 5.86
CA PHE A 143 29.09 -23.72 4.42
C PHE A 143 29.88 -24.87 3.78
N LEU A 144 29.19 -25.65 2.94
CA LEU A 144 29.74 -26.79 2.22
C LEU A 144 30.13 -26.36 0.81
N GLU A 145 31.39 -25.99 0.60
CA GLU A 145 31.87 -25.67 -0.74
C GLU A 145 32.47 -26.91 -1.43
N LYS A 146 32.10 -27.11 -2.70
CA LYS A 146 32.71 -28.13 -3.55
C LYS A 146 33.99 -27.58 -4.16
N CYS A 147 35.10 -28.30 -4.00
CA CYS A 147 36.34 -27.96 -4.67
C CYS A 147 36.17 -28.09 -6.19
N PHE A 148 36.35 -27.00 -6.93
CA PHE A 148 36.25 -26.99 -8.39
C PHE A 148 37.24 -27.94 -9.09
N GLY A 149 38.38 -28.26 -8.46
CA GLY A 149 39.38 -29.16 -9.04
C GLY A 149 39.08 -30.65 -8.86
N CYS A 150 38.59 -31.07 -7.68
CA CYS A 150 38.42 -32.51 -7.36
C CYS A 150 36.99 -32.92 -7.01
N GLY A 151 36.03 -31.99 -7.01
CA GLY A 151 34.62 -32.24 -6.76
C GLY A 151 34.23 -32.63 -5.33
N LYS A 152 35.22 -32.80 -4.43
CA LYS A 152 34.97 -33.15 -3.03
C LYS A 152 34.51 -31.93 -2.22
N THR A 153 33.52 -32.14 -1.37
CA THR A 153 32.96 -31.13 -0.47
C THR A 153 33.85 -30.97 0.76
N ARG A 154 34.15 -29.73 1.17
CA ARG A 154 34.93 -29.45 2.38
C ARG A 154 34.03 -28.72 3.40
N ARG A 155 34.12 -29.11 4.68
CA ARG A 155 33.55 -28.36 5.80
C ARG A 155 34.62 -27.44 6.36
N PHE A 156 34.37 -26.14 6.37
CA PHE A 156 35.15 -25.23 7.19
C PHE A 156 34.57 -25.24 8.60
N LYS A 157 35.43 -25.43 9.61
CA LYS A 157 35.11 -25.04 10.98
C LYS A 157 35.53 -23.58 11.09
N GLU A 158 34.63 -22.72 11.53
CA GLU A 158 35.04 -21.39 12.01
C GLU A 158 35.92 -21.61 13.23
N ASP A 159 37.14 -21.08 13.18
CA ASP A 159 37.94 -20.88 14.38
C ASP A 159 37.29 -19.74 15.16
N VAL A 160 36.94 -20.03 16.42
CA VAL A 160 36.33 -19.10 17.39
C VAL A 160 37.27 -17.93 17.69
#